data_AF-A0A2V9T613-F1
#
_entry.id   AF-A0A2V9T613-F1
#
_cell.length_a   1.000
_cell.length_b   1.000
_cell.length_c   1.000
_cell.angle_alpha   90.00
_cell.angle_beta   90.00
_cell.angle_gamma   90.00
#
_symmetry.space_group_name_H-M   'P 1'
#
loop_
_entity.id
_entity.type
_entity.pdbx_description
1 polymer ?
#
loop_
_entity_poly.entity_id
_entity_poly.type
_entity_poly.pdbx_seq_one_letter_code
_entity_poly.pdbx_strand_id
1 'polypeptide(L)' 'HTKAPKKVKELLQEKHVTGEERKLWPVIVSGDEIVWVRGFPTPARLQPRQSVKNVIAIREAPLGTS' A
#
# COMPACT_ATOMS: atom_id res chain seq x y z
N HIS A 1 -3.04 17.51 -10.84
CA HIS A 1 -4.00 16.97 -9.85
C HIS A 1 -3.25 16.46 -8.63
N THR A 2 -3.21 17.26 -7.57
CA THR A 2 -2.76 16.86 -6.23
C THR A 2 -3.81 15.88 -5.66
N LYS A 3 -3.50 14.59 -5.66
CA LYS A 3 -4.41 13.56 -5.10
C LYS A 3 -4.51 13.79 -3.58
N ALA A 4 -5.69 14.22 -3.13
CA ALA A 4 -6.04 14.30 -1.72
C ALA A 4 -5.81 12.94 -1.03
N PRO A 5 -5.55 12.91 0.29
CA PRO A 5 -5.41 11.67 1.04
C PRO A 5 -6.72 10.87 0.97
N LYS A 6 -6.76 9.85 0.12
CA LYS A 6 -7.89 8.92 0.01
C LYS A 6 -7.85 7.93 1.15
N LYS A 7 -9.00 7.65 1.76
CA LYS A 7 -9.10 6.64 2.82
C LYS A 7 -8.87 5.25 2.22
N VAL A 8 -8.18 4.36 2.92
CA VAL A 8 -7.98 2.95 2.49
C VAL A 8 -9.30 2.28 2.16
N LYS A 9 -10.35 2.61 2.91
CA LYS A 9 -11.71 2.11 2.68
C LYS A 9 -12.23 2.41 1.27
N GLU A 10 -11.95 3.58 0.72
CA GLU A 10 -12.36 4.00 -0.62
C GLU A 10 -11.50 3.34 -1.69
N LEU A 11 -10.19 3.27 -1.45
CA LEU A 11 -9.25 2.57 -2.33
C LEU A 11 -9.68 1.09 -2.52
N LEU A 12 -9.92 0.36 -1.44
CA LEU A 12 -10.35 -1.04 -1.50
C LEU A 12 -11.68 -1.22 -2.24
N GLN A 13 -12.60 -0.25 -2.10
CA GLN A 13 -13.85 -0.26 -2.85
C GLN A 13 -13.61 -0.04 -4.36
N GLU A 14 -12.71 0.86 -4.76
CA GLU A 14 -12.32 1.07 -6.17
C GLU A 14 -11.72 -0.21 -6.80
N LYS A 15 -11.14 -1.11 -5.99
CA LYS A 15 -10.62 -2.41 -6.43
C LYS A 15 -11.60 -3.57 -6.29
N HIS A 16 -12.85 -3.29 -5.89
CA HIS A 16 -13.87 -4.30 -5.60
C HIS A 16 -13.47 -5.32 -4.50
N VAL A 17 -12.52 -4.97 -3.63
CA VAL A 17 -12.16 -5.77 -2.45
C VAL A 17 -13.26 -5.57 -1.40
N THR A 18 -14.08 -6.59 -1.21
CA THR A 18 -15.29 -6.52 -0.37
C THR A 18 -15.32 -7.64 0.68
N GLY A 19 -16.30 -7.60 1.58
CA GLY A 19 -16.51 -8.66 2.57
C GLY A 19 -15.35 -8.85 3.56
N GLU A 20 -15.03 -10.11 3.87
CA GLU A 20 -13.97 -10.49 4.82
C GLU A 20 -12.56 -10.23 4.28
N GLU A 21 -12.37 -10.33 2.97
CA GLU A 21 -11.09 -10.05 2.31
C GLU A 21 -10.62 -8.61 2.58
N ARG A 22 -11.55 -7.66 2.62
CA ARG A 22 -11.26 -6.26 2.98
C ARG A 22 -10.73 -6.12 4.41
N LYS A 23 -11.22 -6.93 5.36
CA LYS A 23 -10.80 -6.88 6.76
C LYS A 23 -9.39 -7.42 6.95
N LEU A 24 -9.02 -8.39 6.13
CA LEU A 24 -7.70 -9.04 6.14
C LEU A 24 -6.75 -8.46 5.08
N TRP A 25 -7.14 -7.36 4.42
CA TRP A 25 -6.38 -6.84 3.31
C TRP A 25 -5.01 -6.32 3.77
N PRO A 26 -3.91 -6.76 3.14
CA PRO A 26 -2.58 -6.34 3.57
C PRO A 26 -2.36 -4.84 3.41
N VAL A 27 -2.02 -4.20 4.51
CA VAL A 27 -1.63 -2.79 4.61
C VAL A 27 -0.40 -2.66 5.50
N ILE A 28 0.47 -1.70 5.20
CA ILE A 28 1.61 -1.37 6.05
C ILE A 28 1.45 0.07 6.53
N VAL A 29 1.63 0.25 7.83
CA VAL A 29 1.55 1.54 8.52
C VAL A 29 2.89 1.90 9.17
N SER A 30 3.21 3.18 9.18
CA SER A 30 4.33 3.76 9.92
C SER A 30 3.76 4.86 10.81
N GLY A 31 3.60 4.56 12.11
CA GLY A 31 2.81 5.40 13.00
C GLY A 31 1.36 5.48 12.53
N ASP A 32 0.83 6.70 12.42
CA ASP A 32 -0.56 6.96 11.98
C ASP A 32 -0.71 7.02 10.45
N GLU A 33 0.35 6.72 9.69
CA GLU A 33 0.37 6.88 8.25
C GLU A 33 0.45 5.56 7.49
N ILE A 34 -0.43 5.39 6.52
CA ILE A 34 -0.38 4.25 5.59
C ILE A 34 0.71 4.51 4.55
N VAL A 35 1.66 3.58 4.48
CA VAL A 35 2.82 3.68 3.58
C VAL A 35 2.71 2.74 2.38
N TRP A 36 1.90 1.68 2.49
CA TRP A 36 1.65 0.73 1.40
C TRP A 36 0.30 0.03 1.58
N VAL A 37 -0.35 -0.26 0.47
CA VAL A 37 -1.59 -1.04 0.39
C VAL A 37 -1.43 -2.01 -0.77
N ARG A 38 -1.70 -3.29 -0.52
CA ARG A 38 -1.65 -4.32 -1.57
C ARG A 38 -2.50 -3.92 -2.77
N GLY A 39 -1.94 -4.06 -3.98
CA GLY A 39 -2.62 -3.74 -5.23
C GLY A 39 -2.71 -2.25 -5.59
N PHE A 40 -2.06 -1.36 -4.83
CA PHE A 40 -1.96 0.07 -5.13
C PHE A 40 -0.51 0.52 -5.34
N PRO A 41 -0.29 1.57 -6.16
CA PRO A 41 1.03 2.15 -6.30
C PRO A 41 1.48 2.83 -5.00
N THR A 42 2.79 2.81 -4.75
CA THR A 42 3.42 3.52 -3.62
C THR A 42 3.06 5.00 -3.65
N PRO A 43 2.65 5.61 -2.50
CA PRO A 43 2.37 7.04 -2.41
C PRO A 43 3.53 7.87 -2.97
N ALA A 44 3.22 8.92 -3.75
CA ALA A 44 4.23 9.73 -4.44
C ALA A 44 5.32 10.29 -3.50
N ARG A 45 4.97 10.62 -2.25
CA ARG A 45 5.96 11.12 -1.27
C ARG A 45 6.98 10.06 -0.84
N LEU A 46 6.59 8.78 -0.89
CA LEU A 46 7.39 7.63 -0.47
C LEU A 46 8.15 6.99 -1.63
N GLN A 47 7.96 7.51 -2.84
CA GLN A 47 8.75 7.04 -3.97
C GLN A 47 10.22 7.42 -3.74
N PRO A 48 11.14 6.47 -3.92
CA PRO A 48 12.56 6.74 -3.76
C PRO A 48 13.00 7.83 -4.74
N ARG A 49 13.72 8.83 -4.21
CA ARG A 49 14.32 9.90 -5.00
C ARG A 49 15.79 9.58 -5.27
N GLN A 50 16.37 10.13 -6.31
CA GLN A 50 17.79 9.89 -6.63
C GLN A 50 18.76 10.31 -5.50
N SER A 51 18.32 11.17 -4.59
CA SER A 51 19.12 11.65 -3.44
C SER A 51 19.03 10.79 -2.17
N VAL A 52 18.14 9.79 -2.09
CA VAL A 52 18.05 8.93 -0.89
C VAL A 52 19.06 7.78 -0.96
N LYS A 53 19.87 7.65 0.10
CA LYS A 53 20.91 6.62 0.22
C LYS A 53 20.36 5.25 0.63
N ASN A 54 19.25 5.22 1.37
CA ASN A 54 18.64 4.01 1.90
C ASN A 54 17.17 3.94 1.50
N VAL A 55 16.71 2.74 1.14
CA VAL A 55 15.32 2.47 0.76
C VAL A 55 14.85 1.17 1.39
N ILE A 56 13.57 1.10 1.74
CA ILE A 56 12.92 -0.13 2.16
C ILE A 56 12.06 -0.62 1.00
N ALA A 57 12.35 -1.83 0.51
CA ALA A 57 11.58 -2.45 -0.56
C ALA A 57 10.52 -3.40 0.03
N ILE A 58 9.26 -3.19 -0.33
CA ILE A 58 8.14 -4.07 0.03
C ILE A 58 7.84 -4.93 -1.20
N ARG A 59 7.81 -6.25 -1.03
CA ARG A 59 7.51 -7.22 -2.09
C ARG A 59 6.49 -8.24 -1.58
N GLU A 60 5.59 -8.61 -2.46
CA GLU A 60 4.68 -9.75 -2.25
C GLU A 60 5.33 -10.97 -2.89
N ALA A 61 5.34 -12.10 -2.18
CA ALA A 61 5.81 -13.37 -2.69
C ALA A 61 4.77 -14.45 -2.35
N PRO A 62 4.55 -15.45 -3.23
CA PRO A 62 3.78 -16.62 -2.86
C PRO A 62 4.40 -17.26 -1.62
N LEU A 63 3.56 -17.69 -0.67
CA LEU A 63 3.99 -18.64 0.35
C LEU A 63 4.29 -19.93 -0.42
N GLY A 64 5.57 -20.28 -0.55
CA GLY A 64 6.02 -21.35 -1.43
C GLY A 64 5.17 -22.62 -1.29
N THR A 65 4.74 -23.18 -2.41
CA THR A 65 4.24 -24.55 -2.45
C THR A 65 5.43 -25.46 -2.13
N SER A 66 5.48 -25.95 -0.90
CA SER A 66 6.35 -27.08 -0.55
C SER A 66 5.94 -28.34 -1.28
#